data_AF-A0A7S1CDT9-F1
#
_entry.id   AF-A0A7S1CDT9-F1
#
_cell.length_a   1.000
_cell.length_b   1.000
_cell.length_c   1.000
_cell.angle_alpha   90.00
_cell.angle_beta   90.00
_cell.angle_gamma   90.00
#
_symmetry.space_group_name_H-M   'P 1'
#
loop_
_entity.id
_entity.type
_entity.pdbx_description
1 polymer ?
#
loop_
_entity_poly.entity_id
_entity_poly.type
_entity_poly.pdbx_seq_one_letter_code
_entity_poly.pdbx_strand_id
1 'polypeptide(L)'
;YGSAAGDLDDDELQDCIGFEQFMELCALVNVRLRRKRRLGTGWAFAAKRSVRHALKHEVVIGGVRLGAEELMIDVLLVLDTLQLYVTAAPEKLSDDDAWRMLGVGLLSVFCIETALYAWSLGWMRFWDSGLRRLDVVCNVAGIIYFGVDFLHDNIVTDHPTVFRILVVVRLLRSLRLLAVLEVARKVLITIKRVFPALIRLTFVFFTILYAFADIGMKIYWKKLTPSNPALQHSPWA
;
A
#
# COMPACT_ATOMS: atom_id res chain seq x y z
N TYR A 1 -44.18 9.14 66.45
CA TYR A 1 -44.62 8.22 65.39
C TYR A 1 -43.93 8.65 64.11
N GLY A 2 -42.73 8.23 63.78
CA GLY A 2 -42.21 6.88 63.89
C GLY A 2 -42.20 6.27 62.48
N SER A 3 -41.01 6.26 61.87
CA SER A 3 -40.52 5.28 60.89
C SER A 3 -41.30 5.12 59.57
N ALA A 4 -40.70 5.60 58.47
CA ALA A 4 -40.58 4.91 57.17
C ALA A 4 -39.99 5.85 56.10
N ALA A 5 -38.89 6.54 56.41
CA ALA A 5 -37.95 7.01 55.39
C ALA A 5 -36.81 6.00 55.41
N GLY A 6 -37.13 4.75 55.06
CA GLY A 6 -36.14 3.72 54.83
C GLY A 6 -35.54 3.97 53.46
N ASP A 7 -34.28 4.39 53.46
CA ASP A 7 -33.24 3.82 52.61
C ASP A 7 -33.75 3.37 51.23
N LEU A 8 -33.99 4.34 50.35
CA LEU A 8 -33.77 4.09 48.94
C LEU A 8 -32.28 4.24 48.76
N ASP A 9 -31.64 3.07 48.71
CA ASP A 9 -30.21 2.85 48.63
C ASP A 9 -29.52 3.84 47.68
N ASP A 10 -28.58 4.64 48.22
CA ASP A 10 -27.70 5.52 47.45
C ASP A 10 -26.92 4.75 46.35
N ASP A 11 -26.90 3.41 46.42
CA ASP A 11 -26.32 2.49 45.44
C ASP A 11 -27.09 2.47 44.09
N GLU A 12 -28.41 2.74 44.04
CA GLU A 12 -29.18 2.79 42.77
C GLU A 12 -29.04 4.13 42.03
N LEU A 13 -28.75 5.24 42.75
CA LEU A 13 -28.48 6.53 42.11
C LEU A 13 -27.11 6.55 41.40
N GLN A 14 -26.22 5.63 41.75
CA GLN A 14 -24.87 5.52 41.20
C GLN A 14 -24.83 4.82 39.82
N ASP A 15 -25.93 4.18 39.42
CA ASP A 15 -26.11 3.56 38.10
C ASP A 15 -26.74 4.51 37.06
N CYS A 16 -27.13 5.72 37.48
CA CYS A 16 -27.65 6.75 36.58
C CYS A 16 -26.49 7.53 35.93
N ILE A 17 -26.13 7.16 34.69
CA ILE A 17 -25.11 7.86 33.91
C ILE A 17 -25.65 9.24 33.50
N GLY A 18 -25.03 10.31 33.99
CA GLY A 18 -25.39 11.69 33.62
C GLY A 18 -25.19 11.95 32.13
N PHE A 19 -25.91 12.93 31.55
CA PHE A 19 -25.87 13.22 30.11
C PHE A 19 -24.46 13.57 29.60
N GLU A 20 -23.64 14.28 30.39
CA GLU A 20 -22.23 14.53 30.05
C GLU A 20 -21.41 13.25 30.03
N GLN A 21 -21.57 12.37 31.03
CA GLN A 21 -20.90 11.07 31.07
C GLN A 21 -21.36 10.17 29.91
N PHE A 22 -22.63 10.24 29.52
CA PHE A 22 -23.14 9.52 28.35
C PHE A 22 -22.53 10.04 27.05
N MET A 23 -22.36 11.35 26.91
CA MET A 23 -21.68 11.96 25.76
C MET A 23 -20.20 11.58 25.70
N GLU A 24 -19.50 11.53 26.84
CA GLU A 24 -18.15 10.99 26.94
C GLU A 24 -18.12 9.49 26.59
N LEU A 25 -19.11 8.71 27.01
CA LEU A 25 -19.20 7.29 26.70
C LEU A 25 -19.45 7.04 25.21
N CYS A 26 -20.31 7.83 24.57
CA CYS A 26 -20.49 7.81 23.11
C CYS A 26 -19.21 8.20 22.36
N ALA A 27 -18.45 9.17 22.87
CA ALA A 27 -17.13 9.50 22.33
C ALA A 27 -16.15 8.33 22.52
N LEU A 28 -16.18 7.66 23.67
CA LEU A 28 -15.34 6.50 23.99
C LEU A 28 -15.70 5.27 23.14
N VAL A 29 -16.98 5.05 22.87
CA VAL A 29 -17.49 3.96 22.00
C VAL A 29 -17.05 4.17 20.55
N ASN A 30 -16.90 5.41 20.10
CA ASN A 30 -16.36 5.72 18.78
C ASN A 30 -14.84 5.45 18.67
N VAL A 31 -14.15 5.25 19.80
CA VAL A 31 -12.75 4.83 19.80
C VAL A 31 -12.67 3.32 19.61
N ARG A 32 -12.04 2.88 18.52
CA ARG A 32 -11.66 1.46 18.37
C ARG A 32 -10.65 1.07 19.47
N LEU A 33 -11.13 0.41 20.51
CA LEU A 33 -10.29 -0.22 21.52
C LEU A 33 -9.45 -1.33 20.87
N ARG A 34 -8.20 -1.01 20.55
CA ARG A 34 -7.26 -1.97 19.96
C ARG A 34 -6.76 -2.89 21.07
N ARG A 35 -7.52 -3.95 21.37
CA ARG A 35 -7.15 -4.95 22.39
C ARG A 35 -5.82 -5.60 22.00
N LYS A 36 -4.75 -5.30 22.76
CA LYS A 36 -3.42 -5.90 22.58
C LYS A 36 -3.50 -7.35 23.04
N ARG A 37 -3.97 -8.25 22.17
CA ARG A 37 -4.09 -9.70 22.46
C ARG A 37 -2.74 -10.19 22.97
N ARG A 38 -2.68 -10.65 24.23
CA ARG A 38 -1.52 -11.36 24.78
C ARG A 38 -1.34 -12.60 23.91
N LEU A 39 -0.30 -12.60 23.08
CA LEU A 39 0.00 -13.72 22.20
C LEU A 39 0.49 -14.90 23.04
N GLY A 40 -0.07 -16.08 22.75
CA GLY A 40 0.13 -17.30 23.52
C GLY A 40 1.56 -17.84 23.52
N THR A 41 1.83 -18.61 24.58
CA THR A 41 3.05 -19.32 24.95
C THR A 41 3.20 -20.61 24.13
N GLY A 42 4.03 -20.61 23.09
CA GLY A 42 4.35 -21.83 22.32
C GLY A 42 5.78 -21.79 21.77
N TRP A 43 6.29 -22.92 21.28
CA TRP A 43 7.66 -23.05 20.74
C TRP A 43 7.94 -22.15 19.52
N ALA A 44 6.94 -21.94 18.67
CA ALA A 44 6.97 -20.93 17.61
C ALA A 44 7.15 -19.50 18.15
N PHE A 45 6.83 -19.24 19.42
CA PHE A 45 7.03 -17.94 20.08
C PHE A 45 8.47 -17.71 20.54
N ALA A 46 9.20 -18.77 20.97
CA ALA A 46 10.61 -18.66 21.35
C ALA A 46 11.48 -18.35 20.11
N ALA A 47 11.24 -19.05 19.00
CA ALA A 47 11.83 -18.71 17.71
C ALA A 47 11.47 -17.29 17.26
N LYS A 48 10.19 -16.89 17.37
CA LYS A 48 9.75 -15.51 17.10
C LYS A 48 10.31 -14.46 18.07
N ARG A 49 10.71 -14.82 19.29
CA ARG A 49 11.27 -13.89 20.29
C ARG A 49 12.75 -13.66 20.03
N SER A 50 13.48 -14.71 19.65
CA SER A 50 14.88 -14.62 19.22
C SER A 50 15.01 -13.81 17.92
N VAL A 51 14.18 -14.09 16.90
CA VAL A 51 14.12 -13.29 15.66
C VAL A 51 13.71 -11.84 15.96
N ARG A 52 12.75 -11.59 16.86
CA ARG A 52 12.40 -10.22 17.26
C ARG A 52 13.50 -9.50 18.04
N HIS A 53 14.34 -10.22 18.78
CA HIS A 53 15.48 -9.64 19.49
C HIS A 53 16.65 -9.36 18.54
N ALA A 54 16.88 -10.23 17.55
CA ALA A 54 17.87 -10.04 16.50
C ALA A 54 17.48 -8.90 15.54
N LEU A 55 16.18 -8.77 15.20
CA LEU A 55 15.69 -7.64 14.41
C LEU A 55 15.72 -6.32 15.18
N LYS A 56 15.42 -6.31 16.49
CA LYS A 56 15.43 -5.11 17.34
C LYS A 56 16.82 -4.64 17.76
N HIS A 57 17.86 -4.86 16.96
CA HIS A 57 19.12 -4.18 17.24
C HIS A 57 18.92 -2.71 16.90
N GLU A 58 18.65 -1.89 17.92
CA GLU A 58 18.48 -0.45 17.76
C GLU A 58 19.84 0.14 17.40
N VAL A 59 20.00 0.60 16.15
CA VAL A 59 21.20 1.29 15.70
C VAL A 59 20.87 2.78 15.71
N VAL A 60 21.43 3.50 16.68
CA VAL A 60 21.23 4.94 16.81
C VAL A 60 22.22 5.66 15.90
N ILE A 61 21.74 6.16 14.76
CA ILE A 61 22.50 7.04 13.86
C ILE A 61 21.86 8.43 13.95
N GLY A 62 22.62 9.43 14.41
CA GLY A 62 22.22 10.85 14.30
C GLY A 62 21.00 11.27 15.13
N GLY A 63 20.73 10.65 16.28
CA GLY A 63 19.64 11.07 17.18
C GLY A 63 18.25 10.53 16.83
N VAL A 64 18.12 9.76 15.74
CA VAL A 64 16.89 9.06 15.38
C VAL A 64 17.05 7.57 15.69
N ARG A 65 16.11 6.99 16.44
CA ARG A 65 16.09 5.55 16.71
C ARG A 65 15.55 4.83 15.47
N LEU A 66 16.44 4.38 14.60
CA LEU A 66 16.09 3.55 13.45
C LEU A 66 16.30 2.08 13.86
N GLY A 67 15.27 1.26 13.69
CA GLY A 67 15.44 -0.18 13.81
C GLY A 67 16.33 -0.67 12.67
N ALA A 68 17.34 -1.52 12.96
CA ALA A 68 18.22 -2.08 11.94
C ALA A 68 17.43 -2.81 10.83
N GLU A 69 16.25 -3.35 11.15
CA GLU A 69 15.36 -4.00 10.21
C GLU A 69 14.75 -3.05 9.17
N GLU A 70 14.46 -1.79 9.55
CA GLU A 70 13.91 -0.81 8.61
C GLU A 70 15.03 -0.27 7.70
N LEU A 71 16.22 -0.08 8.27
CA LEU A 71 17.39 0.43 7.56
C LEU A 71 17.89 -0.55 6.49
N MET A 72 17.92 -1.86 6.78
CA MET A 72 18.33 -2.86 5.80
C MET A 72 17.37 -2.94 4.61
N ILE A 73 16.06 -2.93 4.89
CA ILE A 73 15.01 -2.95 3.86
C ILE A 73 15.09 -1.69 2.99
N ASP A 74 15.32 -0.53 3.60
CA ASP A 74 15.43 0.73 2.88
C ASP A 74 16.70 0.78 2.02
N VAL A 75 17.84 0.26 2.50
CA VAL A 75 19.08 0.13 1.72
C VAL A 75 18.89 -0.79 0.51
N LEU A 76 18.28 -1.97 0.71
CA LEU A 76 17.95 -2.89 -0.39
C LEU A 76 17.04 -2.23 -1.43
N LEU A 77 16.12 -1.37 -0.99
CA LEU A 77 15.19 -0.67 -1.86
C LEU A 77 15.87 0.48 -2.62
N VAL A 78 16.82 1.18 -1.99
CA VAL A 78 17.70 2.14 -2.69
C VAL A 78 18.51 1.43 -3.77
N LEU A 79 19.11 0.27 -3.46
CA LEU A 79 19.86 -0.53 -4.43
C LEU A 79 18.98 -1.00 -5.60
N ASP A 80 17.77 -1.49 -5.33
CA ASP A 80 16.82 -1.89 -6.38
C ASP A 80 16.39 -0.69 -7.27
N THR A 81 16.23 0.49 -6.67
CA THR A 81 15.88 1.72 -7.40
C THR A 81 17.06 2.20 -8.25
N LEU A 82 18.29 2.13 -7.73
CA LEU A 82 19.50 2.42 -8.49
C LEU A 82 19.63 1.49 -9.69
N GLN A 83 19.39 0.19 -9.48
CA GLN A 83 19.39 -0.81 -10.54
C GLN A 83 18.38 -0.46 -11.64
N LEU A 84 17.14 -0.12 -11.25
CA LEU A 84 16.11 0.30 -12.20
C LEU A 84 16.48 1.60 -12.96
N TYR A 85 17.11 2.56 -12.28
CA TYR A 85 17.56 3.80 -12.91
C TYR A 85 18.62 3.55 -13.98
N VAL A 86 19.61 2.69 -13.70
CA VAL A 86 20.66 2.32 -14.66
C VAL A 86 20.06 1.58 -15.85
N THR A 87 19.13 0.65 -15.63
CA THR A 87 18.42 -0.04 -16.72
C THR A 87 17.56 0.91 -17.57
N ALA A 88 17.06 2.01 -16.99
CA ALA A 88 16.30 3.02 -17.73
C ALA A 88 17.18 4.04 -18.46
N ALA A 89 18.46 4.15 -18.09
CA ALA A 89 19.40 5.05 -18.73
C ALA A 89 19.81 4.50 -20.11
N PRO A 90 20.00 5.35 -21.13
CA PRO A 90 20.38 4.94 -22.49
C PRO A 90 21.85 4.48 -22.61
N GLU A 91 22.54 4.27 -21.49
CA GLU A 91 23.96 3.98 -21.43
C GLU A 91 24.21 2.46 -21.54
N LYS A 92 25.25 2.06 -22.28
CA LYS A 92 25.54 0.64 -22.63
C LYS A 92 25.79 -0.29 -21.43
N LEU A 93 25.92 0.24 -20.22
CA LEU A 93 26.00 -0.56 -18.99
C LEU A 93 24.76 -1.43 -18.78
N SER A 94 23.60 -1.09 -19.36
CA SER A 94 22.39 -1.92 -19.19
C SER A 94 22.46 -3.29 -19.87
N ASP A 95 23.39 -3.51 -20.82
CA ASP A 95 23.39 -4.71 -21.68
C ASP A 95 24.21 -5.89 -21.11
N ASP A 96 24.89 -5.72 -19.96
CA ASP A 96 25.62 -6.85 -19.36
C ASP A 96 24.66 -7.77 -18.58
N ASP A 97 24.76 -9.08 -18.87
CA ASP A 97 24.06 -10.14 -18.13
C ASP A 97 24.31 -10.08 -16.62
N ALA A 98 25.46 -9.57 -16.20
CA ALA A 98 25.82 -9.36 -14.80
C ALA A 98 24.83 -8.41 -14.09
N TRP A 99 24.38 -7.35 -14.76
CA TRP A 99 23.37 -6.44 -14.19
C TRP A 99 22.01 -7.13 -14.08
N ARG A 100 21.59 -7.91 -15.08
CA ARG A 100 20.35 -8.68 -14.97
C ARG A 100 20.39 -9.63 -13.76
N MET A 101 21.50 -10.35 -13.56
CA MET A 101 21.70 -11.22 -12.40
C MET A 101 21.67 -10.46 -11.07
N LEU A 102 22.26 -9.26 -11.02
CA LEU A 102 22.23 -8.42 -9.82
C LEU A 102 20.79 -8.02 -9.46
N GLY A 103 19.97 -7.68 -10.46
CA GLY A 103 18.53 -7.38 -10.26
C GLY A 103 17.76 -8.57 -9.66
N VAL A 104 17.98 -9.77 -10.18
CA VAL A 104 17.38 -11.01 -9.64
C VAL A 104 17.88 -11.28 -8.22
N GLY A 105 19.17 -11.08 -7.97
CA GLY A 105 19.79 -11.22 -6.65
C GLY A 105 19.15 -10.30 -5.62
N LEU A 106 19.04 -9.00 -5.90
CA LEU A 106 18.40 -8.03 -5.02
C LEU A 106 16.93 -8.37 -4.73
N LEU A 107 16.17 -8.79 -5.76
CA LEU A 107 14.78 -9.21 -5.56
C LEU A 107 14.69 -10.45 -4.65
N SER A 108 15.57 -11.42 -4.83
CA SER A 108 15.56 -12.65 -4.03
C SER A 108 15.81 -12.38 -2.55
N VAL A 109 16.83 -11.56 -2.23
CA VAL A 109 17.14 -11.14 -0.85
C VAL A 109 15.94 -10.40 -0.25
N PHE A 110 15.31 -9.51 -1.02
CA PHE A 110 14.14 -8.77 -0.55
C PHE A 110 12.91 -9.66 -0.30
N CYS A 111 12.68 -10.67 -1.13
CA CYS A 111 11.61 -11.64 -0.93
C CYS A 111 11.83 -12.45 0.35
N ILE A 112 13.06 -12.89 0.60
CA ILE A 112 13.43 -13.62 1.82
C ILE A 112 13.20 -12.74 3.05
N GLU A 113 13.67 -11.49 3.03
CA GLU A 113 13.49 -10.54 4.12
C GLU A 113 12.00 -10.28 4.43
N THR A 114 11.21 -10.03 3.39
CA THR A 114 9.77 -9.77 3.52
C THR A 114 9.03 -11.01 4.05
N ALA A 115 9.45 -12.21 3.64
CA ALA A 115 8.88 -13.48 4.13
C ALA A 115 9.24 -13.73 5.61
N LEU A 116 10.49 -13.49 6.01
CA LEU A 116 10.92 -13.58 7.42
C LEU A 116 10.15 -12.59 8.30
N TYR A 117 9.98 -11.36 7.81
CA TYR A 117 9.22 -10.33 8.51
C TYR A 117 7.74 -10.70 8.64
N ALA A 118 7.11 -11.21 7.57
CA ALA A 118 5.74 -11.70 7.60
C ALA A 118 5.56 -12.87 8.58
N TRP A 119 6.52 -13.80 8.61
CA TRP A 119 6.51 -14.92 9.55
C TRP A 119 6.63 -14.45 11.01
N SER A 120 7.47 -13.45 11.27
CA SER A 120 7.68 -12.89 12.62
C SER A 120 6.42 -12.24 13.20
N LEU A 121 5.71 -11.40 12.43
CA LEU A 121 4.51 -10.69 12.89
C LEU A 121 3.24 -11.54 12.89
N GLY A 122 3.16 -12.57 12.04
CA GLY A 122 1.97 -13.36 11.80
C GLY A 122 1.01 -12.73 10.78
N TRP A 123 0.37 -13.58 9.98
CA TRP A 123 -0.40 -13.22 8.79
C TRP A 123 -1.45 -12.13 9.04
N MET A 124 -2.30 -12.26 10.07
CA MET A 124 -3.37 -11.28 10.33
C MET A 124 -2.87 -9.86 10.67
N ARG A 125 -1.70 -9.71 11.29
CA ARG A 125 -1.16 -8.38 11.64
C ARG A 125 -0.37 -7.75 10.50
N PHE A 126 0.17 -8.59 9.60
CA PHE A 126 0.89 -8.13 8.43
C PHE A 126 -0.02 -7.36 7.46
N TRP A 127 -1.24 -7.86 7.25
CA TRP A 127 -2.21 -7.28 6.30
C TRP A 127 -2.91 -6.00 6.77
N ASP A 128 -2.84 -5.63 8.06
CA ASP A 128 -3.53 -4.46 8.60
C ASP A 128 -2.94 -3.13 8.05
N SER A 129 -1.63 -3.08 7.83
CA SER A 129 -0.92 -1.90 7.31
C SER A 129 -0.93 -1.82 5.78
N GLY A 130 -1.35 -0.70 5.21
CA GLY A 130 -1.40 -0.50 3.75
C GLY A 130 -0.05 -0.51 3.05
N LEU A 131 1.02 0.05 3.65
CA LEU A 131 2.34 0.11 3.02
C LEU A 131 3.01 -1.26 2.90
N ARG A 132 2.86 -2.14 3.91
CA ARG A 132 3.37 -3.51 3.83
C ARG A 132 2.59 -4.39 2.83
N ARG A 133 1.29 -4.10 2.62
CA ARG A 133 0.51 -4.75 1.56
C ARG A 133 1.02 -4.38 0.17
N LEU A 134 1.30 -3.10 -0.07
CA LEU A 134 1.90 -2.65 -1.34
C LEU A 134 3.25 -3.33 -1.58
N ASP A 135 4.07 -3.47 -0.54
CA ASP A 135 5.38 -4.13 -0.63
C ASP A 135 5.30 -5.58 -1.12
N VAL A 136 4.36 -6.37 -0.57
CA VAL A 136 4.14 -7.76 -1.02
C VAL A 136 3.63 -7.81 -2.44
N VAL A 137 2.71 -6.93 -2.82
CA VAL A 137 2.22 -6.86 -4.19
C VAL A 137 3.36 -6.53 -5.16
N CYS A 138 4.25 -5.61 -4.78
CA CYS A 138 5.42 -5.27 -5.58
C CYS A 138 6.40 -6.44 -5.70
N ASN A 139 6.60 -7.24 -4.64
CA ASN A 139 7.45 -8.44 -4.70
C ASN A 139 6.90 -9.49 -5.64
N VAL A 140 5.60 -9.74 -5.57
CA VAL A 140 4.94 -10.68 -6.48
C VAL A 140 5.07 -10.20 -7.93
N ALA A 141 4.86 -8.89 -8.18
CA ALA A 141 5.07 -8.32 -9.50
C ALA A 141 6.52 -8.42 -9.99
N GLY A 142 7.49 -8.25 -9.09
CA GLY A 142 8.91 -8.43 -9.39
C GLY A 142 9.24 -9.87 -9.79
N ILE A 143 8.71 -10.85 -9.06
CA ILE A 143 8.90 -12.28 -9.39
C ILE A 143 8.30 -12.59 -10.78
N ILE A 144 7.12 -12.04 -11.08
CA ILE A 144 6.49 -12.20 -12.40
C ILE A 144 7.35 -11.55 -13.49
N TYR A 145 7.85 -10.33 -13.25
CA TYR A 145 8.71 -9.62 -14.21
C TYR A 145 9.94 -10.44 -14.58
N PHE A 146 10.75 -10.85 -13.61
CA PHE A 146 11.96 -11.64 -13.88
C PHE A 146 11.62 -13.06 -14.35
N GLY A 147 10.50 -13.64 -13.90
CA GLY A 147 10.05 -14.95 -14.36
C GLY A 147 9.66 -14.96 -15.84
N VAL A 148 8.96 -13.92 -16.30
CA VAL A 148 8.62 -13.73 -17.72
C VAL A 148 9.88 -13.44 -18.54
N ASP A 149 10.75 -12.57 -18.03
CA ASP A 149 12.04 -12.24 -18.65
C ASP A 149 12.93 -13.49 -18.84
N PHE A 150 12.94 -14.40 -17.87
CA PHE A 150 13.73 -15.64 -17.94
C PHE A 150 13.13 -16.71 -18.87
N LEU A 151 11.81 -16.82 -18.94
CA LEU A 151 11.13 -17.87 -19.71
C LEU A 151 11.02 -17.54 -21.20
N HIS A 152 11.00 -16.27 -21.58
CA HIS A 152 10.90 -15.86 -22.98
C HIS A 152 11.61 -14.53 -23.24
N ASP A 153 12.74 -14.57 -23.94
CA ASP A 153 13.47 -13.37 -24.36
C ASP A 153 12.66 -12.46 -25.33
N ASN A 154 11.61 -12.97 -25.98
CA ASN A 154 10.84 -12.21 -26.99
C ASN A 154 9.48 -11.65 -26.52
N ILE A 155 8.99 -11.98 -25.31
CA ILE A 155 7.66 -11.50 -24.85
C ILE A 155 7.62 -9.98 -24.70
N VAL A 156 8.76 -9.35 -24.40
CA VAL A 156 8.88 -7.89 -24.31
C VAL A 156 8.43 -7.23 -25.62
N THR A 157 8.70 -7.87 -26.75
CA THR A 157 8.35 -7.38 -28.09
C THR A 157 6.88 -7.64 -28.45
N ASP A 158 6.34 -8.80 -28.07
CA ASP A 158 4.95 -9.18 -28.38
C ASP A 158 3.91 -8.39 -27.56
N HIS A 159 4.20 -8.13 -26.28
CA HIS A 159 3.27 -7.47 -25.36
C HIS A 159 3.92 -6.34 -24.56
N PRO A 160 4.33 -5.24 -25.22
CA PRO A 160 5.05 -4.13 -24.58
C PRO A 160 4.24 -3.46 -23.47
N THR A 161 2.91 -3.50 -23.56
CA THR A 161 2.01 -2.90 -22.56
C THR A 161 2.12 -3.57 -21.20
N VAL A 162 2.23 -4.91 -21.16
CA VAL A 162 2.32 -5.66 -19.90
C VAL A 162 3.64 -5.37 -19.21
N PHE A 163 4.73 -5.35 -19.97
CA PHE A 163 6.06 -5.04 -19.45
C PHE A 163 6.14 -3.60 -18.90
N ARG A 164 5.55 -2.63 -19.60
CA ARG A 164 5.44 -1.24 -19.10
C ARG A 164 4.72 -1.17 -17.76
N ILE A 165 3.63 -1.91 -17.58
CA ILE A 165 2.90 -1.94 -16.31
C ILE A 165 3.77 -2.53 -15.20
N LEU A 166 4.52 -3.60 -15.46
CA LEU A 166 5.42 -4.20 -14.47
C LEU A 166 6.53 -3.24 -14.03
N VAL A 167 7.09 -2.47 -14.96
CA VAL A 167 8.06 -1.39 -14.64
C VAL A 167 7.42 -0.32 -13.76
N VAL A 168 6.18 0.09 -14.04
CA VAL A 168 5.43 1.04 -13.21
C VAL A 168 5.19 0.49 -11.80
N VAL A 169 4.90 -0.81 -11.65
CA VAL A 169 4.77 -1.44 -10.33
C VAL A 169 6.11 -1.43 -9.57
N ARG A 170 7.23 -1.57 -10.27
CA ARG A 170 8.55 -1.40 -9.65
C ARG A 170 8.79 0.05 -9.19
N LEU A 171 8.33 1.05 -9.95
CA LEU A 171 8.34 2.46 -9.53
C LEU A 171 7.37 2.74 -8.37
N LEU A 172 6.26 2.02 -8.25
CA LEU A 172 5.38 2.11 -7.09
C LEU A 172 6.10 1.71 -5.80
N ARG A 173 7.06 0.79 -5.85
CA ARG A 173 7.88 0.43 -4.69
C ARG A 173 8.84 1.54 -4.27
N SER A 174 9.40 2.32 -5.21
CA SER A 174 10.23 3.49 -4.87
C SER A 174 9.41 4.62 -4.22
N LEU A 175 8.08 4.63 -4.32
CA LEU A 175 7.22 5.49 -3.47
C LEU A 175 7.38 5.21 -1.97
N ARG A 176 7.84 4.01 -1.59
CA ARG A 176 8.19 3.72 -0.21
C ARG A 176 9.36 4.58 0.28
N LEU A 177 10.34 4.87 -0.58
CA LEU A 177 11.43 5.82 -0.25
C LEU A 177 10.89 7.21 0.04
N LEU A 178 9.89 7.66 -0.73
CA LEU A 178 9.21 8.93 -0.47
C LEU A 178 8.45 8.91 0.87
N ALA A 179 7.96 7.75 1.31
CA ALA A 179 7.32 7.60 2.61
C ALA A 179 8.30 7.60 3.79
N VAL A 180 9.60 7.36 3.57
CA VAL A 180 10.67 7.48 4.58
C VAL A 180 10.98 8.95 4.87
N LEU A 181 10.98 9.80 3.83
CA LEU A 181 11.16 11.24 3.99
C LEU A 181 10.01 11.82 4.84
N GLU A 182 10.32 12.39 6.00
CA GLU A 182 9.30 12.87 6.94
C GLU A 182 8.33 13.89 6.34
N VAL A 183 8.85 14.73 5.44
CA VAL A 183 8.07 15.75 4.71
C VAL A 183 7.06 15.08 3.79
N ALA A 184 7.51 14.19 2.90
CA ALA A 184 6.65 13.50 1.95
C ALA A 184 5.72 12.49 2.63
N ARG A 185 6.11 11.91 3.77
CA ARG A 185 5.24 11.08 4.60
C ARG A 185 4.00 11.83 5.07
N LYS A 186 4.14 13.06 5.56
CA LYS A 186 3.00 13.90 6.02
C LYS A 186 2.03 14.14 4.86
N VAL A 187 2.57 14.47 3.68
CA VAL A 187 1.77 14.67 2.46
C VAL A 187 1.08 13.38 2.01
N LEU A 188 1.77 12.23 2.02
CA LEU A 188 1.17 10.96 1.64
C LEU A 188 0.01 10.58 2.57
N ILE A 189 0.12 10.89 3.87
CA ILE A 189 -0.94 10.65 4.86
C ILE A 189 -2.15 11.54 4.58
N THR A 190 -1.94 12.83 4.28
CA THR A 190 -3.05 13.73 3.95
C THR A 190 -3.74 13.33 2.65
N ILE A 191 -2.97 12.96 1.62
CA ILE A 191 -3.51 12.41 0.36
C ILE A 191 -4.35 11.19 0.66
N LYS A 192 -3.86 10.22 1.44
CA LYS A 192 -4.64 9.02 1.83
C LYS A 192 -5.92 9.35 2.58
N ARG A 193 -5.92 10.41 3.40
CA ARG A 193 -7.10 10.86 4.14
C ARG A 193 -8.15 11.52 3.24
N VAL A 194 -7.71 12.24 2.21
CA VAL A 194 -8.57 12.97 1.27
C VAL A 194 -9.03 12.07 0.10
N PHE A 195 -8.24 11.06 -0.27
CA PHE A 195 -8.54 10.10 -1.32
C PHE A 195 -9.95 9.46 -1.26
N PRO A 196 -10.46 8.99 -0.10
CA PRO A 196 -11.82 8.46 -0.04
C PRO A 196 -12.90 9.51 -0.32
N ALA A 197 -12.65 10.80 -0.03
CA ALA A 197 -13.55 11.88 -0.40
C ALA A 197 -13.48 12.18 -1.91
N LEU A 198 -12.27 12.18 -2.48
CA LEU A 198 -12.06 12.33 -3.92
C LEU A 198 -12.79 11.24 -4.70
N ILE A 199 -12.69 9.97 -4.31
CA ILE A 199 -13.39 8.87 -4.99
C ILE A 199 -14.90 9.12 -5.05
N ARG A 200 -15.51 9.57 -3.95
CA ARG A 200 -16.95 9.88 -3.92
C ARG A 200 -17.32 10.98 -4.91
N LEU A 201 -16.53 12.06 -4.94
CA LEU A 201 -16.75 13.17 -5.86
C LEU A 201 -16.53 12.76 -7.31
N THR A 202 -15.43 12.06 -7.58
CA THR A 202 -15.10 11.52 -8.91
C THR A 202 -16.20 10.60 -9.42
N PHE A 203 -16.81 9.77 -8.56
CA PHE A 203 -17.90 8.90 -8.97
C PHE A 203 -19.15 9.67 -9.43
N VAL A 204 -19.52 10.73 -8.70
CA VAL A 204 -20.63 11.62 -9.10
C VAL A 204 -20.31 12.31 -10.42
N PHE A 205 -19.12 12.89 -10.55
CA PHE A 205 -18.67 13.53 -11.78
C PHE A 205 -18.64 12.55 -12.97
N PHE A 206 -18.15 11.33 -12.75
CA PHE A 206 -18.10 10.28 -13.75
C PHE A 206 -19.51 9.86 -14.21
N THR A 207 -20.50 9.87 -13.32
CA THR A 207 -21.90 9.59 -13.68
C THR A 207 -22.45 10.62 -14.66
N ILE A 208 -22.16 11.91 -14.42
CA ILE A 208 -22.58 13.00 -15.32
C ILE A 208 -21.87 12.85 -16.67
N LEU A 209 -20.55 12.64 -16.66
CA LEU A 209 -19.78 12.42 -17.88
C LEU A 209 -20.29 11.21 -18.68
N TYR A 210 -20.66 10.12 -17.99
CA TYR A 210 -21.20 8.93 -18.61
C TYR A 210 -22.54 9.20 -19.30
N ALA A 211 -23.44 9.96 -18.66
CA ALA A 211 -24.71 10.36 -19.28
C ALA A 211 -24.49 11.22 -20.54
N PHE A 212 -23.56 12.19 -20.48
CA PHE A 212 -23.19 12.99 -21.66
C PHE A 212 -22.54 12.14 -22.75
N ALA A 213 -21.71 11.16 -22.39
CA ALA A 213 -21.11 10.24 -23.35
C ALA A 213 -22.17 9.38 -24.05
N ASP A 214 -23.17 8.85 -23.33
CA ASP A 214 -24.27 8.08 -23.92
C ASP A 214 -25.12 8.92 -24.89
N ILE A 215 -25.47 10.16 -24.50
CA ILE A 215 -26.19 11.10 -25.37
C ILE A 215 -25.34 11.46 -26.59
N GLY A 216 -24.06 11.75 -26.39
CA GLY A 216 -23.11 12.07 -27.44
C GLY A 216 -22.98 10.93 -28.46
N MET A 217 -22.85 9.69 -27.99
CA MET A 217 -22.83 8.52 -28.85
C MET A 217 -24.11 8.43 -29.67
N LYS A 218 -25.30 8.57 -29.07
CA LYS A 218 -26.58 8.48 -29.80
C LYS A 218 -26.74 9.55 -30.89
N ILE A 219 -26.29 10.78 -30.63
CA ILE A 219 -26.44 11.89 -31.58
C ILE A 219 -25.37 11.84 -32.69
N TYR A 220 -24.12 11.57 -32.33
CA TYR A 220 -22.98 11.73 -33.22
C TYR A 220 -22.53 10.42 -33.89
N TRP A 221 -22.97 9.25 -33.42
CA TRP A 221 -22.60 7.95 -34.01
C TRP A 221 -22.82 7.90 -35.53
N LYS A 222 -23.97 8.38 -36.02
CA LYS A 222 -24.29 8.37 -37.45
C LYS A 222 -23.45 9.34 -38.28
N LYS A 223 -22.96 10.42 -37.68
CA LYS A 223 -22.16 11.43 -38.38
C LYS A 223 -20.71 11.01 -38.55
N LEU A 224 -20.19 10.17 -37.64
CA LEU A 224 -18.81 9.66 -37.60
C LEU A 224 -18.63 8.29 -38.28
N THR A 225 -19.64 7.81 -39.01
CA THR A 225 -19.54 6.56 -39.76
C THR A 225 -18.76 6.79 -41.07
N PRO A 226 -17.82 5.90 -41.46
CA PRO A 226 -17.04 6.04 -42.71
C PRO A 226 -17.90 6.03 -43.99
N SER A 227 -19.17 5.64 -43.89
CA SER A 227 -20.16 5.74 -44.97
C SER A 227 -20.73 7.16 -45.17
N ASN A 228 -20.39 8.13 -44.32
CA ASN A 228 -20.87 9.51 -44.46
C ASN A 228 -20.03 10.25 -45.53
N PRO A 229 -20.63 10.70 -46.65
CA PRO A 229 -19.89 11.41 -47.71
C PRO A 229 -19.24 12.72 -47.24
N ALA A 230 -19.72 13.29 -46.12
CA ALA A 230 -19.14 14.48 -45.52
C ALA A 230 -17.81 14.23 -44.77
N LEU A 231 -17.39 12.97 -44.56
CA LEU A 231 -16.11 12.64 -43.94
C LEU A 231 -15.05 12.20 -44.94
N GLN A 232 -15.44 11.70 -46.12
CA GLN A 232 -14.53 11.21 -47.16
C GLN A 232 -13.55 12.25 -47.69
N HIS A 233 -13.84 13.55 -47.52
CA HIS A 233 -12.97 14.65 -47.91
C HIS A 233 -12.14 15.22 -46.74
N SER A 234 -12.28 14.65 -45.54
CA SER A 234 -11.51 15.06 -44.36
C SER A 234 -10.27 14.17 -44.18
N PRO A 235 -9.17 14.68 -43.61
CA PRO A 235 -7.93 13.93 -43.43
C PRO A 235 -8.01 12.79 -42.38
N TRP A 236 -9.21 12.51 -41.84
CA TRP A 236 -9.45 11.56 -40.75
C TRP A 236 -10.38 10.39 -41.17
N ALA A 237 -10.74 10.29 -42.46
CA ALA A 237 -11.52 9.17 -43.01
C ALA A 237 -10.64 7.96 -43.35
#